data_AF-A0A928DAF7-F1
#
_entry.id   AF-A0A928DAF7-F1
#
_cell.length_a   1.000
_cell.length_b   1.000
_cell.length_c   1.000
_cell.angle_alpha   90.00
_cell.angle_beta   90.00
_cell.angle_gamma   90.00
#
_symmetry.space_group_name_H-M   'P 1'
#
loop_
_entity.id
_entity.type
_entity.pdbx_description
1 polymer ?
#
loop_
_entity_poly.entity_id
_entity_poly.type
_entity_poly.pdbx_seq_one_letter_code
_entity_poly.pdbx_strand_id
1 'polypeptide(L)' 'LRGGDDVIKEFEKQLGVGVNATTPDGLFSVEAVRCIGCCGLAPATVVNGEVHGKLEAKDVAKVIEKYRAMG' A
#
# COMPACT_ATOMS: atom_id res chain seq x y z
N LEU A 1 13.33 -4.79 -9.44
CA LEU A 1 11.98 -4.66 -8.83
C LEU A 1 11.14 -3.76 -9.73
N ARG A 2 9.95 -4.19 -10.17
CA ARG A 2 9.08 -3.38 -11.04
C ARG A 2 8.26 -2.39 -10.19
N GLY A 3 8.85 -1.26 -9.81
CA GLY A 3 8.13 -0.09 -9.29
C GLY A 3 7.45 -0.20 -7.92
N GLY A 4 7.59 -1.33 -7.20
CA GLY A 4 7.02 -1.49 -5.85
C GLY A 4 7.60 -0.51 -4.83
N ASP A 5 8.88 -0.18 -4.95
CA ASP A 5 9.54 0.79 -4.07
C ASP A 5 8.94 2.19 -4.16
N ASP A 6 8.41 2.60 -5.32
CA ASP A 6 7.79 3.91 -5.53
C ASP A 6 6.43 3.99 -4.82
N VAL A 7 5.63 2.93 -4.95
CA VAL A 7 4.34 2.78 -4.26
C VAL A 7 4.54 2.79 -2.74
N ILE A 8 5.54 2.04 -2.23
CA ILE A 8 5.86 2.00 -0.80
C ILE A 8 6.26 3.39 -0.29
N LYS A 9 7.13 4.11 -1.00
CA LYS A 9 7.51 5.48 -0.63
C LYS A 9 6.33 6.44 -0.63
N GLU A 10 5.43 6.33 -1.60
CA GLU A 10 4.23 7.17 -1.64
C GLU A 10 3.30 6.84 -0.47
N PHE A 11 3.14 5.56 -0.11
CA PHE A 11 2.42 5.17 1.10
C PHE A 11 3.07 5.75 2.36
N GLU A 12 4.39 5.66 2.51
CA GLU A 12 5.10 6.25 3.65
C GLU A 12 4.90 7.77 3.73
N LYS A 13 4.87 8.44 2.57
CA LYS A 13 4.69 9.89 2.48
C LYS A 13 3.26 10.34 2.75
N GLN A 14 2.26 9.62 2.23
CA GLN A 14 0.84 9.90 2.41
C GLN A 14 0.38 9.60 3.83
N LEU A 15 0.81 8.46 4.37
CA LEU A 15 0.42 8.00 5.70
C LEU A 15 1.32 8.57 6.81
N GLY A 16 2.51 9.06 6.46
CA GLY A 16 3.49 9.59 7.41
C GLY A 16 4.07 8.52 8.35
N VAL A 17 3.98 7.24 7.97
CA VAL A 17 4.49 6.12 8.76
C VAL A 17 5.50 5.32 7.96
N GLY A 18 6.46 4.71 8.65
CA GLY A 18 7.49 3.91 8.00
C GLY A 18 7.00 2.54 7.56
N VAL A 19 7.83 1.86 6.77
CA VAL A 19 7.69 0.43 6.51
C VAL A 19 7.68 -0.39 7.82
N ASN A 20 6.74 -1.35 7.92
CA ASN A 20 6.40 -2.12 9.12
C ASN A 20 5.80 -1.27 10.27
N ALA A 21 5.09 -0.20 9.94
CA ALA A 21 4.37 0.61 10.92
C ALA A 21 2.87 0.73 10.58
N THR A 22 2.09 0.95 11.63
CA THR A 22 0.66 1.22 11.55
C THR A 22 0.41 2.71 11.61
N THR A 23 -0.52 3.23 10.80
CA THR A 23 -0.93 4.64 10.89
C THR A 23 -1.47 4.98 12.27
N PRO A 24 -1.29 6.23 12.72
CA PRO A 24 -1.88 6.69 13.98
C PRO A 24 -3.42 6.66 13.97
N ASP A 25 -4.04 6.65 12.78
CA ASP A 25 -5.48 6.43 12.61
C ASP A 25 -5.92 4.99 12.91
N GLY A 26 -4.99 4.02 12.99
CA GLY A 26 -5.31 2.60 13.17
C GLY A 26 -5.98 1.93 11.96
N LEU A 27 -6.10 2.64 10.84
CA LEU A 27 -6.81 2.19 9.64
C LEU A 27 -5.92 1.41 8.66
N PHE A 28 -4.61 1.68 8.62
CA PHE A 28 -3.68 1.05 7.68
C PHE A 28 -2.39 0.58 8.36
N SER A 29 -1.90 -0.58 7.94
CA SER A 29 -0.58 -1.08 8.31
C SER A 29 0.26 -1.25 7.06
N VAL A 30 1.39 -0.55 7.00
CA VAL A 30 2.33 -0.62 5.87
C VAL A 30 3.34 -1.71 6.19
N GLU A 31 3.32 -2.83 5.47
CA GLU A 31 4.29 -3.92 5.66
C GLU A 31 4.97 -4.26 4.33
N ALA A 32 6.31 -4.21 4.33
CA ALA A 32 7.09 -4.53 3.14
C ALA A 32 7.39 -6.03 3.09
N VAL A 33 6.59 -6.77 2.34
CA VAL A 33 6.77 -8.21 2.13
C VAL A 33 7.60 -8.47 0.87
N ARG A 34 8.65 -9.28 0.99
CA ARG A 34 9.57 -9.58 -0.12
C ARG A 34 8.94 -10.49 -1.19
N CYS A 35 7.97 -11.32 -0.80
CA CYS A 35 7.26 -12.23 -1.70
C CYS A 35 5.85 -12.50 -1.18
N ILE A 36 4.84 -12.12 -1.95
CA ILE A 36 3.43 -12.49 -1.72
C ILE A 36 3.04 -13.71 -2.60
N GLY A 37 3.98 -14.27 -3.36
CA GLY A 37 3.72 -15.32 -4.34
C GLY A 37 3.03 -14.82 -5.63
N CYS A 38 2.90 -13.50 -5.79
CA CYS A 38 2.23 -12.85 -6.92
C CYS A 38 3.23 -12.28 -7.95
N CYS A 39 4.23 -13.06 -8.35
CA CYS A 39 5.35 -12.63 -9.19
C CYS A 39 4.93 -12.00 -10.55
N GLY A 40 3.71 -12.26 -11.03
CA GLY A 40 3.15 -11.67 -12.25
C GLY A 40 2.42 -10.32 -12.07
N LEU A 41 2.16 -9.91 -10.82
CA LEU A 41 1.28 -8.78 -10.47
C LEU A 41 1.99 -7.66 -9.69
N ALA A 42 3.32 -7.61 -9.73
CA ALA A 42 4.08 -6.52 -9.15
C ALA A 42 3.77 -5.17 -9.83
N PRO A 43 3.54 -4.07 -9.09
CA PRO A 43 3.41 -3.95 -7.63
C PRO A 43 2.04 -4.43 -7.12
N ALA A 44 2.04 -5.25 -6.07
CA ALA A 44 0.84 -5.76 -5.42
C ALA A 44 0.77 -5.26 -3.98
N THR A 45 -0.34 -4.65 -3.60
CA THR A 45 -0.61 -4.17 -2.24
C THR A 45 -1.85 -4.89 -1.73
N VAL A 46 -1.84 -5.34 -0.48
CA VAL A 46 -3.04 -5.95 0.12
C VAL A 46 -3.69 -4.90 1.01
N VAL A 47 -4.93 -4.52 0.70
CA VAL A 47 -5.71 -3.56 1.49
C VAL A 47 -6.97 -4.26 1.95
N ASN A 48 -7.22 -4.32 3.26
CA ASN A 48 -8.37 -4.99 3.86
C ASN A 48 -8.58 -6.46 3.42
N GLY A 49 -7.49 -7.18 3.11
CA GLY A 49 -7.53 -8.57 2.62
C GLY A 49 -7.74 -8.72 1.11
N GLU A 50 -7.94 -7.62 0.38
CA GLU A 50 -8.03 -7.61 -1.08
C GLU A 50 -6.66 -7.31 -1.71
N VAL A 51 -6.24 -8.15 -2.67
CA VAL A 51 -4.99 -7.98 -3.40
C VAL A 51 -5.20 -6.98 -4.54
N HIS A 52 -4.63 -5.78 -4.39
CA HIS A 52 -4.55 -4.77 -5.43
C HIS A 52 -3.24 -4.90 -6.21
N GLY A 53 -3.30 -5.53 -7.38
CA GLY A 53 -2.18 -5.55 -8.33
C GLY A 53 -2.14 -4.33 -9.25
N LYS A 54 -0.95 -3.98 -9.75
CA LYS A 54 -0.68 -2.82 -10.63
C LYS A 54 -1.11 -1.47 -10.02
N LEU A 55 -0.93 -1.30 -8.72
CA LEU A 55 -1.17 -0.01 -8.08
C LEU A 55 -0.08 0.99 -8.50
N GLU A 56 -0.47 2.19 -8.90
CA GLU A 56 0.45 3.29 -9.17
C GLU A 56 0.44 4.30 -8.01
N ALA A 57 1.52 5.06 -7.79
CA ALA A 57 1.61 6.07 -6.73
C ALA A 57 0.43 7.07 -6.73
N LYS A 58 -0.08 7.44 -7.91
CA LYS A 58 -1.25 8.32 -8.08
C LYS A 58 -2.56 7.71 -7.56
N ASP A 59 -2.67 6.37 -7.59
CA ASP A 59 -3.85 5.64 -7.13
C ASP A 59 -3.79 5.34 -5.64
N VAL A 60 -2.59 5.33 -5.04
CA VAL A 60 -2.38 5.19 -3.57
C VAL A 60 -3.22 6.19 -2.80
N ALA A 61 -3.16 7.48 -3.16
CA ALA A 61 -3.90 8.54 -2.50
C ALA A 61 -5.43 8.31 -2.55
N LYS A 62 -5.94 7.95 -3.74
CA LYS A 62 -7.37 7.68 -3.96
C LYS A 62 -7.84 6.45 -3.19
N VAL A 63 -7.01 5.41 -3.17
CA VAL A 63 -7.26 4.17 -2.44
C VAL A 63 -7.34 4.48 -0.95
N ILE A 64 -6.33 5.14 -0.37
CA ILE A 64 -6.32 5.53 1.04
C ILE A 64 -7.57 6.34 1.39
N GLU A 65 -7.92 7.34 0.58
CA GLU A 65 -9.10 8.18 0.82
C GLU A 65 -10.42 7.40 0.74
N LYS A 66 -10.55 6.52 -0.26
CA LYS A 66 -11.72 5.63 -0.41
C LYS A 66 -11.88 4.70 0.79
N TYR A 67 -10.79 4.12 1.27
CA TYR A 67 -10.80 3.23 2.44
C TYR A 67 -11.00 4.01 3.75
N ARG A 68 -10.46 5.24 3.87
CA ARG A 68 -10.78 6.17 4.99
C ARG A 68 -12.24 6.58 5.03
N ALA A 69 -12.92 6.69 3.89
CA ALA A 69 -14.34 7.05 3.84
C ALA A 69 -15.29 5.85 4.08
N MET A 70 -14.77 4.61 4.01
CA MET A 70 -15.53 3.38 4.24
C MET A 70 -15.42 2.83 5.67
N GLY A 71 -14.46 3.31 6.47
CA GLY A 71 -14.27 2.98 7.89
C GLY A 71 -14.63 4.15 8.78
#